data_AF-A0A2G2FIP6-F1
#
_entry.id   AF-A0A2G2FIP6-F1
#
_cell.length_a   1.000
_cell.length_b   1.000
_cell.length_c   1.000
_cell.angle_alpha   90.00
_cell.angle_beta   90.00
_cell.angle_gamma   90.00
#
_symmetry.space_group_name_H-M   'P 1'
#
loop_
_entity.id
_entity.type
_entity.pdbx_description
1 polymer ?
#
loop_
_entity_poly.entity_id
_entity_poly.type
_entity_poly.pdbx_seq_one_letter_code
_entity_poly.pdbx_strand_id
1 'polypeptide(L)'
;MKKVNYLPVWGFLLLLLGLVNLYLGFQIDRVISMVLGGMLVLLGILHFSNPAIVYSSSKIELKNLLGMTMKTYKFDTDQITVENNRIYSKGKKIAISPIRVNKGEMDEMIAFVSSIIDNDTAVKKEEVKKDKPVSEDEELLDA
;
A
#
# COMPACT_ATOMS: atom_id res chain seq x y z
N MET A 1 -4.00 -10.49 6.45
CA MET A 1 -3.23 -9.35 5.91
C MET A 1 -3.07 -9.55 4.42
N LYS A 2 -3.46 -8.57 3.60
CA LYS A 2 -3.34 -8.62 2.14
C LYS A 2 -2.03 -7.95 1.70
N LYS A 3 -1.56 -8.28 0.50
CA LYS A 3 -0.25 -7.86 -0.02
C LYS A 3 -0.42 -7.27 -1.42
N VAL A 4 0.35 -6.23 -1.73
CA VAL A 4 0.53 -5.69 -3.07
C VAL A 4 1.98 -5.93 -3.46
N ASN A 5 2.19 -6.65 -4.54
CA ASN A 5 3.46 -7.03 -5.10
C ASN A 5 3.97 -5.96 -6.06
N TYR A 6 5.29 -5.99 -6.29
CA TYR A 6 5.88 -5.15 -7.32
C TYR A 6 5.50 -5.65 -8.72
N LEU A 7 5.65 -4.77 -9.72
CA LEU A 7 5.36 -5.12 -11.11
C LEU A 7 6.30 -6.25 -11.59
N PRO A 8 5.81 -7.41 -12.05
CA PRO A 8 6.66 -8.54 -12.41
C PRO A 8 7.62 -8.23 -13.58
N VAL A 9 7.22 -7.30 -14.45
CA VAL A 9 8.02 -6.85 -15.60
C VAL A 9 9.40 -6.31 -15.18
N TRP A 10 9.46 -5.54 -14.08
CA TRP A 10 10.73 -5.00 -13.58
C TRP A 10 11.65 -6.10 -13.03
N GLY A 11 11.09 -7.07 -12.31
CA GLY A 11 11.83 -8.24 -11.84
C GLY A 11 12.41 -9.05 -13.01
N PHE A 12 11.62 -9.26 -14.07
CA PHE A 12 12.06 -9.97 -15.27
C PHE A 12 13.17 -9.22 -16.01
N LEU A 13 13.03 -7.90 -16.16
CA LEU A 13 14.04 -7.08 -16.83
C LEU A 13 15.37 -7.12 -16.07
N LEU A 14 15.35 -6.98 -14.74
CA LEU A 14 16.56 -7.07 -13.90
C LEU A 14 17.22 -8.44 -14.00
N LEU A 15 16.42 -9.51 -14.01
CA LEU A 15 16.91 -10.88 -14.13
C LEU A 15 17.56 -11.11 -15.49
N LEU A 16 16.92 -10.69 -16.58
CA LEU A 16 17.45 -10.79 -17.93
C LEU A 16 18.76 -10.00 -18.10
N LEU A 17 18.79 -8.73 -17.65
CA LEU A 17 20.01 -7.91 -17.70
C LEU A 17 21.12 -8.52 -16.85
N GLY A 18 20.78 -9.05 -15.68
CA GLY A 18 21.73 -9.72 -14.80
C GLY A 18 22.36 -10.94 -15.45
N LEU A 19 21.55 -11.81 -16.07
CA LEU A 19 22.03 -12.99 -16.80
C LEU A 19 22.91 -12.63 -18.00
N VAL A 20 22.50 -11.63 -18.80
CA VAL A 20 23.29 -11.16 -19.94
C VAL A 20 24.64 -10.59 -19.47
N ASN A 21 24.64 -9.78 -18.42
CA ASN A 21 25.87 -9.18 -17.89
C ASN A 21 26.80 -10.22 -17.24
N LEU A 22 26.23 -11.24 -16.59
CA LEU A 22 26.98 -12.38 -16.06
C LEU A 22 27.64 -13.18 -17.18
N TYR A 23 26.90 -13.48 -18.25
CA TYR A 23 27.40 -14.19 -19.43
C TYR A 23 28.50 -13.41 -20.15
N LEU A 24 28.28 -12.12 -20.41
CA LEU A 24 29.28 -11.26 -21.04
C LEU A 24 30.51 -11.10 -20.14
N GLY A 25 30.32 -10.91 -18.84
CA GLY A 25 31.39 -10.80 -17.85
C GLY A 25 32.27 -12.05 -17.80
N PHE A 26 31.65 -13.24 -17.91
CA PHE A 26 32.37 -14.51 -18.02
C PHE A 26 33.21 -14.59 -19.31
N GLN A 27 32.64 -14.19 -20.45
CA GLN A 27 33.33 -14.25 -21.75
C GLN A 27 34.57 -13.33 -21.83
N ILE A 28 34.51 -12.17 -21.18
CA ILE A 28 35.61 -11.18 -21.18
C ILE A 28 36.50 -11.26 -19.93
N ASP A 29 36.29 -12.27 -19.08
CA ASP A 29 36.98 -12.51 -17.82
C ASP A 29 37.03 -11.28 -16.88
N ARG A 30 35.94 -10.50 -16.87
CA ARG A 30 35.80 -9.31 -16.02
C ARG A 30 34.95 -9.62 -14.79
N VAL A 31 35.65 -9.86 -13.69
CA VAL A 31 35.07 -10.11 -12.36
C VAL A 31 34.03 -9.04 -11.96
N ILE A 32 34.31 -7.76 -12.23
CA ILE A 32 33.38 -6.66 -11.88
C ILE A 32 32.02 -6.81 -12.58
N SER A 33 32.03 -7.16 -13.88
CA SER A 33 30.80 -7.37 -14.64
C SER A 33 30.03 -8.59 -14.16
N MET A 34 30.74 -9.65 -13.78
CA MET A 34 30.13 -10.86 -13.21
C MET A 34 29.47 -10.57 -11.85
N VAL A 35 30.15 -9.84 -10.96
CA VAL A 35 29.58 -9.43 -9.66
C VAL A 35 28.34 -8.56 -9.86
N LEU A 36 28.40 -7.59 -10.76
CA LEU A 36 27.25 -6.74 -11.07
C LEU A 36 26.08 -7.53 -11.67
N GLY A 37 26.36 -8.46 -12.58
CA GLY A 37 25.37 -9.38 -13.14
C GLY A 37 24.71 -10.23 -12.06
N GLY A 38 25.49 -10.83 -11.17
CA GLY A 38 24.99 -11.59 -10.02
C GLY A 38 24.13 -10.75 -9.08
N MET A 39 24.52 -9.51 -8.80
CA MET A 39 23.74 -8.57 -8.00
C MET A 39 22.39 -8.24 -8.65
N LEU A 40 22.37 -8.03 -9.97
CA LEU A 40 21.14 -7.77 -10.72
C LEU A 40 20.20 -8.97 -10.73
N VAL A 41 20.73 -10.19 -10.91
CA VAL A 41 19.94 -11.43 -10.80
C VAL A 41 19.33 -11.55 -9.41
N LEU A 42 20.12 -11.32 -8.36
CA LEU A 42 19.65 -11.37 -6.98
C LEU A 42 18.54 -10.34 -6.72
N LEU A 43 18.70 -9.10 -7.20
CA LEU A 43 17.67 -8.07 -7.11
C LEU A 43 16.40 -8.45 -7.88
N GLY A 44 16.52 -9.06 -9.06
CA GLY A 44 15.40 -9.57 -9.84
C GLY A 44 14.61 -10.64 -9.08
N ILE A 45 15.29 -11.59 -8.45
CA ILE A 45 14.65 -12.62 -7.60
C ILE A 45 13.94 -11.97 -6.41
N LEU A 46 14.61 -11.05 -5.72
CA LEU A 46 14.05 -10.33 -4.57
C LEU A 46 12.76 -9.58 -4.92
N HIS A 47 12.70 -9.04 -6.13
CA HIS A 47 11.56 -8.33 -6.67
C HIS A 47 10.30 -9.22 -6.83
N PHE A 48 10.48 -10.53 -7.01
CA PHE A 48 9.39 -11.50 -7.06
C PHE A 48 9.01 -12.04 -5.67
N SER A 49 9.98 -12.16 -4.76
CA SER A 49 9.74 -12.74 -3.44
C SER A 49 9.11 -11.77 -2.43
N ASN A 50 9.41 -10.48 -2.52
CA ASN A 50 9.03 -9.50 -1.50
C ASN A 50 7.87 -8.61 -1.96
N PRO A 51 6.80 -8.46 -1.14
CA PRO A 51 5.72 -7.55 -1.45
C PRO A 51 6.15 -6.10 -1.25
N ALA A 52 5.61 -5.20 -2.06
CA ALA A 52 5.84 -3.77 -1.95
C ALA A 52 5.05 -3.14 -0.80
N ILE A 53 3.82 -3.61 -0.59
CA ILE A 53 2.91 -3.07 0.41
C ILE A 53 2.21 -4.23 1.11
N VAL A 54 2.06 -4.13 2.42
CA VAL A 54 1.26 -5.05 3.22
C VAL A 54 0.21 -4.22 3.94
N TYR A 55 -1.05 -4.60 3.81
CA TYR A 55 -2.15 -3.87 4.43
C TYR A 55 -3.10 -4.78 5.19
N SER A 56 -3.72 -4.21 6.21
CA SER A 56 -4.67 -4.85 7.13
C SER A 56 -5.79 -3.85 7.44
N SER A 57 -6.79 -4.26 8.21
CA SER A 57 -7.88 -3.36 8.62
C SER A 57 -7.42 -2.20 9.51
N SER A 58 -6.27 -2.31 10.17
CA SER A 58 -5.74 -1.31 11.12
C SER A 58 -4.51 -0.55 10.65
N LYS A 59 -3.81 -1.03 9.61
CA LYS A 59 -2.57 -0.40 9.13
C LYS A 59 -2.22 -0.71 7.67
N ILE A 60 -1.43 0.19 7.09
CA ILE A 60 -0.74 0.03 5.81
C ILE A 60 0.77 0.13 6.06
N GLU A 61 1.52 -0.87 5.60
CA GLU A 61 2.98 -0.94 5.70
C GLU A 61 3.60 -0.91 4.31
N LEU A 62 4.46 0.08 4.06
CA LEU A 62 5.28 0.12 2.86
C LEU A 62 6.58 -0.63 3.14
N LYS A 63 6.92 -1.57 2.27
CA LYS A 63 8.13 -2.36 2.35
C LYS A 63 9.09 -1.99 1.23
N ASN A 64 10.38 -2.19 1.48
CA ASN A 64 11.39 -2.15 0.43
C ASN A 64 11.57 -3.53 -0.22
N LEU A 65 12.42 -3.59 -1.25
CA LEU A 65 12.76 -4.83 -1.95
C LEU A 65 13.39 -5.91 -1.07
N LEU A 66 13.98 -5.52 0.07
CA LEU A 66 14.53 -6.44 1.07
C LEU A 66 13.45 -6.96 2.04
N GLY A 67 12.20 -6.54 1.89
CA GLY A 67 11.09 -6.91 2.77
C GLY A 67 11.04 -6.12 4.09
N MET A 68 11.92 -5.14 4.29
CA MET A 68 11.94 -4.28 5.46
C MET A 68 10.86 -3.21 5.38
N THR A 69 10.15 -2.98 6.48
CA THR A 69 9.12 -1.94 6.58
C THR A 69 9.77 -0.56 6.63
N MET A 70 9.52 0.26 5.60
CA MET A 70 10.01 1.63 5.50
C MET A 70 9.10 2.61 6.25
N LYS A 71 7.79 2.44 6.12
CA LYS A 71 6.78 3.32 6.72
C LYS A 71 5.54 2.53 7.08
N THR A 72 4.93 2.89 8.21
CA THR A 72 3.68 2.33 8.69
C THR A 72 2.69 3.47 8.90
N TYR A 73 1.48 3.31 8.37
CA TYR A 73 0.35 4.23 8.51
C TYR A 73 -0.76 3.49 9.26
N LYS A 74 -1.34 4.09 10.30
CA LYS A 74 -2.38 3.44 11.14
C LYS A 74 -3.72 4.16 10.95
N PHE A 75 -4.80 3.42 10.67
CA PHE A 75 -6.12 4.04 10.41
C PHE A 75 -6.70 4.75 11.64
N ASP A 76 -6.45 4.26 12.85
CA ASP A 76 -7.01 4.86 14.08
C ASP A 76 -6.39 6.23 14.42
N THR A 77 -5.15 6.46 14.03
CA THR A 77 -4.37 7.66 14.44
C THR A 77 -4.09 8.61 13.28
N ASP A 78 -4.08 8.08 12.05
CA ASP A 78 -3.90 8.85 10.85
C ASP A 78 -5.27 9.04 10.19
N GLN A 79 -5.71 10.29 10.03
CA GLN A 79 -6.86 10.60 9.17
C GLN A 79 -6.49 10.18 7.75
N ILE A 80 -6.93 8.99 7.37
CA ILE A 80 -6.70 8.42 6.05
C ILE A 80 -7.90 8.78 5.19
N THR A 81 -7.64 9.48 4.09
CA THR A 81 -8.65 9.83 3.09
C THR A 81 -8.25 9.24 1.74
N VAL A 82 -9.26 8.85 0.97
CA VAL A 82 -9.06 8.40 -0.41
C VAL A 82 -9.66 9.46 -1.33
N GLU A 83 -8.81 10.12 -2.10
CA GLU A 83 -9.22 11.11 -3.09
C GLU A 83 -8.57 10.78 -4.44
N ASN A 84 -9.35 10.78 -5.52
CA ASN A 84 -8.83 10.55 -6.88
C ASN A 84 -7.99 9.27 -7.03
N ASN A 85 -8.46 8.15 -6.49
CA ASN A 85 -7.77 6.85 -6.49
C ASN A 85 -6.36 6.90 -5.83
N ARG A 86 -6.18 7.78 -4.84
CA ARG A 86 -4.93 7.96 -4.09
C ARG A 86 -5.24 8.03 -2.61
N ILE A 87 -4.36 7.41 -1.82
CA ILE A 87 -4.47 7.40 -0.37
C ILE A 87 -3.65 8.56 0.20
N TYR A 88 -4.28 9.35 1.05
CA TYR A 88 -3.70 10.45 1.80
C TYR A 88 -3.74 10.11 3.28
N SER A 89 -2.70 10.50 4.00
CA SER A 89 -2.60 10.36 5.46
C SER A 89 -2.28 11.74 6.03
N LYS A 90 -3.17 12.31 6.85
CA LYS A 90 -3.01 13.66 7.43
C LYS A 90 -2.75 14.73 6.36
N GLY A 91 -3.51 14.68 5.26
CA GLY A 91 -3.34 15.58 4.11
C GLY A 91 -2.08 15.33 3.26
N LYS A 92 -1.19 14.41 3.66
CA LYS A 92 0.01 14.05 2.90
C LYS A 92 -0.26 12.83 2.05
N LYS A 93 -0.07 12.97 0.73
CA LYS A 93 -0.16 11.85 -0.20
C LYS A 93 0.81 10.74 0.18
N ILE A 94 0.31 9.52 0.36
CA ILE A 94 1.17 8.35 0.48
C ILE A 94 1.78 8.11 -0.90
N ALA A 95 3.11 8.25 -1.00
CA ALA A 95 3.84 8.21 -2.27
C ALA A 95 3.96 6.78 -2.80
N ILE A 96 2.82 6.20 -3.17
CA ILE A 96 2.76 4.91 -3.84
C ILE A 96 2.78 5.19 -5.34
N SER A 97 3.90 4.86 -5.97
CA SER A 97 4.07 5.08 -7.40
C SER A 97 3.41 3.92 -8.17
N PRO A 98 2.36 4.16 -8.97
CA PRO A 98 1.64 3.12 -9.70
C PRO A 98 2.51 2.41 -10.76
N ILE A 99 3.69 2.96 -11.07
CA ILE A 99 4.66 2.39 -12.00
C ILE A 99 5.40 1.19 -11.38
N ARG A 100 5.49 1.12 -10.05
CA ARG A 100 6.31 0.12 -9.34
C ARG A 100 5.54 -1.11 -8.89
N VAL A 101 4.22 -1.04 -8.89
CA VAL A 101 3.32 -1.96 -8.18
C VAL A 101 2.23 -2.44 -9.11
N ASN A 102 1.76 -3.67 -8.88
CA ASN A 102 0.69 -4.23 -9.68
C ASN A 102 -0.57 -3.36 -9.58
N LYS A 103 -1.06 -2.87 -10.73
CA LYS A 103 -2.24 -1.99 -10.78
C LYS A 103 -3.49 -2.69 -10.25
N GLY A 104 -3.70 -3.97 -10.57
CA GLY A 104 -4.89 -4.71 -10.11
C GLY A 104 -4.92 -4.83 -8.59
N GLU A 105 -3.81 -5.26 -7.99
CA GLU A 105 -3.68 -5.36 -6.53
C GLU A 105 -3.72 -3.98 -5.85
N MET A 106 -3.26 -2.93 -6.52
CA MET A 106 -3.38 -1.55 -6.04
C MET A 106 -4.84 -1.11 -5.96
N ASP A 107 -5.60 -1.34 -7.03
CA ASP A 107 -7.01 -0.96 -7.10
C ASP A 107 -7.83 -1.74 -6.05
N GLU A 108 -7.51 -3.03 -5.82
CA GLU A 108 -8.08 -3.82 -4.74
C GLU A 108 -7.76 -3.25 -3.34
N MET A 109 -6.53 -2.77 -3.13
CA MET A 109 -6.15 -2.13 -1.89
C MET A 109 -6.91 -0.82 -1.68
N ILE A 110 -7.06 0.00 -2.73
CA ILE A 110 -7.79 1.27 -2.64
C ILE A 110 -9.27 1.01 -2.34
N ALA A 111 -9.90 0.07 -3.05
CA ALA A 111 -11.29 -0.33 -2.79
C ALA A 111 -11.49 -0.84 -1.36
N PHE A 112 -10.54 -1.65 -0.85
CA PHE A 112 -10.57 -2.11 0.54
C PHE A 112 -10.47 -0.96 1.54
N VAL A 113 -9.56 -0.01 1.33
CA VAL A 113 -9.40 1.16 2.21
C VAL A 113 -10.65 2.04 2.19
N SER A 114 -11.23 2.30 1.01
CA SER A 114 -12.49 3.04 0.88
C SER A 114 -13.62 2.38 1.68
N SER A 115 -13.77 1.05 1.61
CA SER A 115 -14.80 0.33 2.36
C SER A 115 -14.66 0.43 3.88
N ILE A 116 -13.44 0.60 4.40
CA ILE A 116 -13.19 0.79 5.84
C ILE A 116 -13.63 2.19 6.27
N ILE A 117 -13.30 3.20 5.46
CA ILE A 117 -13.65 4.61 5.75
C ILE A 117 -15.17 4.80 5.72
N ASP A 118 -15.86 4.19 4.75
CA ASP A 118 -17.33 4.28 4.65
C ASP A 118 -18.02 3.64 5.87
N ASN A 119 -17.49 2.51 6.36
CA ASN A 119 -18.00 1.84 7.57
C ASN A 119 -17.77 2.67 8.85
N ASP A 120 -16.60 3.30 9.03
CA ASP A 120 -16.37 4.19 10.19
C ASP A 120 -17.31 5.41 10.19
N THR A 121 -17.65 5.90 8.99
CA THR A 121 -18.58 7.02 8.82
C THR A 121 -20.03 6.62 9.14
N ALA A 122 -20.42 5.39 8.86
CA ALA A 122 -21.76 4.87 9.18
C ALA A 122 -21.95 4.66 10.69
N VAL A 123 -20.94 4.10 11.38
CA VAL A 123 -21.00 3.86 12.84
C VAL A 123 -21.15 5.17 13.61
N LYS A 124 -20.39 6.22 13.25
CA LYS A 124 -20.53 7.55 13.88
C LYS A 124 -21.91 8.17 13.69
N LYS A 125 -22.59 7.90 12.57
CA LYS A 125 -23.96 8.42 12.33
C LYS A 125 -25.02 7.72 13.17
N GLU A 126 -24.82 6.45 13.53
CA GLU A 126 -25.74 5.73 14.41
C GLU A 126 -25.60 6.15 15.88
N GLU A 127 -24.39 6.43 16.36
CA GLU A 127 -24.18 6.95 17.72
C GLU A 127 -24.79 8.35 17.91
N VAL A 128 -24.62 9.26 16.95
CA VAL A 128 -25.20 10.63 17.03
C VAL A 128 -26.73 10.62 17.04
N LYS A 129 -27.37 9.56 16.52
CA LYS A 129 -28.84 9.44 16.50
C LYS A 129 -29.42 8.92 17.82
N LYS A 130 -28.61 8.31 18.69
CA LYS A 130 -29.05 7.84 20.02
C LYS A 130 -29.00 8.93 21.09
N ASP A 131 -28.23 9.99 20.88
CA ASP A 131 -28.05 11.09 21.84
C ASP A 131 -28.87 12.35 21.50
N LYS A 132 -29.90 12.24 20.66
CA LYS A 132 -30.86 13.35 20.52
C LYS A 132 -31.84 13.26 21.70
N PRO A 133 -31.74 14.15 22.72
CA PRO A 133 -32.71 14.13 23.82
C PRO A 133 -34.09 14.43 23.23
N VAL A 134 -35.05 13.59 23.58
CA VAL A 134 -36.48 13.86 23.43
C VAL A 134 -36.77 15.04 24.37
N SER A 135 -36.57 16.27 23.89
CA SER A 135 -37.23 17.45 24.44
C SER A 135 -38.47 17.67 23.59
N GLU A 136 -39.54 16.94 23.93
CA GLU A 136 -40.89 17.39 23.61
C GLU A 136 -41.38 18.18 24.81
N ASP A 137 -41.25 19.49 24.65
CA ASP A 137 -42.06 20.49 25.31
C ASP A 137 -43.53 20.19 24.98
N GLU A 138 -44.20 19.45 25.86
CA GLU A 138 -45.67 19.34 25.88
C GLU A 138 -46.16 19.70 27.29
N GLU A 139 -45.99 20.98 27.65
CA GLU A 139 -46.75 21.58 28.74
C GLU A 139 -47.20 22.97 28.31
N LEU A 140 -48.19 22.97 27.41
CA LEU A 140 -49.08 24.11 27.20
C LEU A 140 -50.49 23.65 27.49
N LEU A 141 -51.10 24.37 28.44
CA LEU A 141 -52.53 24.65 28.56
C LEU A 141 -53.37 23.60 29.30
N ASP A 142 -53.55 23.85 30.60
CA ASP A 142 -54.80 23.77 31.37
C ASP A 142 -54.46 24.39 32.75
N ALA A 143 -55.21 25.26 33.41
CA ALA A 143 -56.44 26.00 33.20
C ALA A 143 -56.50 27.07 34.33
#